data_AF-A0A8J4A3M0-F1
#
_entry.id   AF-A0A8J4A3M0-F1
#
_cell.length_a   1.000
_cell.length_b   1.000
_cell.length_c   1.000
_cell.angle_alpha   90.00
_cell.angle_beta   90.00
_cell.angle_gamma   90.00
#
_symmetry.space_group_name_H-M   'P 1'
#
loop_
_entity.id
_entity.type
_entity.pdbx_description
1 polymer ?
#
loop_
_entity_poly.entity_id
_entity_poly.type
_entity_poly.pdbx_seq_one_letter_code
_entity_poly.pdbx_strand_id
1 'polypeptide(L)'
;MRTPPVPAGIRRQEFYNDRLHDLVIRIAAGERPAFRTLYGLLAPRVWGEAVRLLPPGDARAVTRSTFVEIWHLARHHLDDETGEVRGWVLAITARRVYDRTRSGGGSSSHRDGHDHHTHRELVGLLGPGADLSRM
;
A
#
# COMPACT_ATOMS: atom_id res chain seq x y z
N MET A 1 -0.37 37.21 24.17
CA MET A 1 -0.80 36.39 23.01
C MET A 1 -0.66 34.93 23.39
N ARG A 2 -1.76 34.20 23.64
CA ARG A 2 -1.72 32.75 23.91
C ARG A 2 -1.79 32.03 22.57
N THR A 3 -0.71 31.36 22.18
CA THR A 3 -0.75 30.39 21.07
C THR A 3 -1.79 29.33 21.43
N PRO A 4 -2.78 29.04 20.58
CA PRO A 4 -3.74 27.98 20.88
C PRO A 4 -2.97 26.65 20.99
N PRO A 5 -3.27 25.80 22.00
CA PRO A 5 -2.66 24.49 22.08
C PRO A 5 -3.10 23.69 20.86
N VAL A 6 -2.14 23.30 20.01
CA VAL A 6 -2.42 22.37 18.91
C VAL A 6 -3.05 21.09 19.50
N PRO A 7 -4.21 20.65 18.99
CA PRO A 7 -4.89 19.49 19.55
C PRO A 7 -3.99 18.26 19.44
N ALA A 8 -3.92 17.46 20.50
CA ALA A 8 -3.02 16.31 20.60
C ALA A 8 -3.17 15.28 19.45
N GLY A 9 -4.35 15.26 18.80
CA GLY A 9 -4.61 14.44 17.63
C GLY A 9 -3.80 14.83 16.39
N ILE A 10 -3.54 16.12 16.18
CA ILE A 10 -2.75 16.62 15.04
C ILE A 10 -1.29 16.21 15.18
N ARG A 11 -0.71 16.41 16.37
CA ARG A 11 0.67 15.99 16.66
C ARG A 11 0.88 14.49 16.46
N ARG A 12 -0.07 13.64 16.88
CA ARG A 12 0.03 12.18 16.66
C ARG A 12 0.00 11.83 15.17
N GLN A 13 -0.81 12.54 14.38
CA GLN A 13 -0.90 12.33 12.93
C GLN A 13 0.39 12.76 12.21
N GLU A 14 0.98 13.89 12.60
CA GLU A 14 2.27 14.37 12.08
C GLU A 14 3.37 13.32 12.30
N PHE A 15 3.56 12.85 13.54
CA PHE A 15 4.55 11.80 13.83
C PHE A 15 4.29 10.49 13.06
N TYR A 16 3.03 10.15 12.80
CA TYR A 16 2.70 8.98 11.98
C TYR A 16 3.09 9.21 10.52
N ASN A 17 2.88 10.41 9.98
CA ASN A 17 3.23 10.77 8.62
C ASN A 17 4.75 10.79 8.42
N ASP A 18 5.49 11.39 9.35
CA ASP A 18 6.96 11.39 9.36
C ASP A 18 7.49 9.95 9.37
N ARG A 19 6.90 9.08 10.21
CA ARG A 19 7.27 7.66 10.26
C ARG A 19 7.01 6.95 8.94
N LEU A 20 5.88 7.21 8.29
CA LEU A 20 5.59 6.61 6.98
C LEU A 20 6.55 7.12 5.91
N HIS A 21 6.92 8.40 5.96
CA HIS A 21 7.88 9.00 5.04
C HIS A 21 9.29 8.38 5.20
N ASP A 22 9.78 8.23 6.44
CA ASP A 22 11.05 7.51 6.73
C ASP A 22 11.05 6.09 6.15
N LEU A 23 9.95 5.36 6.33
CA LEU A 23 9.82 4.01 5.78
C LEU A 23 9.91 4.02 4.25
N VAL A 24 9.31 4.99 3.57
CA VAL A 24 9.39 5.09 2.10
C VAL A 24 10.79 5.46 1.63
N ILE A 25 11.52 6.33 2.32
CA ILE A 25 12.94 6.63 2.03
C ILE A 25 13.77 5.35 2.05
N ARG A 26 13.59 4.53 3.09
CA ARG A 26 14.32 3.26 3.24
C ARG A 26 13.89 2.21 2.21
N ILE A 27 12.61 2.18 1.84
CA ILE A 27 12.11 1.33 0.75
C ILE A 27 12.73 1.73 -0.58
N ALA A 28 12.85 3.03 -0.87
CA ALA A 28 13.51 3.53 -2.08
C ALA A 28 15.01 3.15 -2.14
N ALA A 29 15.64 2.93 -0.99
CA ALA A 29 16.99 2.37 -0.87
C ALA A 29 17.05 0.83 -0.95
N GLY A 30 15.90 0.15 -1.09
CA GLY A 30 15.80 -1.31 -1.19
C GLY A 30 15.71 -2.05 0.15
N GLU A 31 15.38 -1.37 1.25
CA GLU A 31 15.25 -2.02 2.55
C GLU A 31 13.92 -2.80 2.71
N ARG A 32 14.00 -4.12 2.57
CA ARG A 32 12.87 -5.03 2.84
C ARG A 32 12.28 -4.94 4.26
N PRO A 33 13.07 -4.72 5.35
CA PRO A 33 12.50 -4.54 6.69
C PRO A 33 11.59 -3.32 6.81
N ALA A 34 11.94 -2.21 6.14
CA ALA A 34 11.10 -1.02 6.07
C ALA A 34 9.80 -1.32 5.33
N PHE A 35 9.89 -2.02 4.18
CA PHE A 35 8.72 -2.48 3.43
C PHE A 35 7.76 -3.32 4.27
N ARG A 36 8.28 -4.30 5.02
CA ARG A 36 7.46 -5.14 5.92
C ARG A 36 6.73 -4.31 6.97
N THR A 37 7.39 -3.30 7.51
CA THR A 37 6.79 -2.41 8.51
C THR A 37 5.69 -1.56 7.89
N LEU A 38 5.93 -0.99 6.70
CA LEU A 38 4.92 -0.23 5.96
C LEU A 38 3.70 -1.11 5.63
N TYR A 39 3.94 -2.33 5.16
CA TYR A 39 2.90 -3.32 4.89
C TYR A 39 2.04 -3.59 6.13
N GLY A 40 2.67 -3.89 7.28
CA GLY A 40 1.94 -4.14 8.53
C GLY A 40 1.10 -2.95 9.00
N LEU A 41 1.55 -1.72 8.74
CA LEU A 41 0.83 -0.50 9.13
C LEU A 41 -0.35 -0.17 8.21
N LEU A 42 -0.22 -0.40 6.90
CA LEU A 42 -1.19 0.09 5.91
C LEU A 42 -2.04 -1.00 5.25
N ALA A 43 -1.63 -2.28 5.30
CA ALA A 43 -2.36 -3.37 4.64
C ALA A 43 -3.81 -3.51 5.14
N PRO A 44 -4.13 -3.41 6.45
CA PRO A 44 -5.52 -3.46 6.91
C PRO A 44 -6.39 -2.34 6.33
N ARG A 45 -5.80 -1.15 6.13
CA ARG A 45 -6.51 0.00 5.56
C ARG A 45 -6.76 -0.19 4.06
N VAL A 46 -5.74 -0.61 3.32
CA VAL A 46 -5.84 -0.90 1.88
C VAL A 46 -6.86 -2.02 1.63
N TRP A 47 -6.79 -3.10 2.40
CA TRP A 47 -7.75 -4.20 2.37
C TRP A 47 -9.17 -3.69 2.62
N GLY A 48 -9.35 -2.90 3.70
CA GLY A 48 -10.64 -2.33 4.08
C GLY A 48 -11.25 -1.46 2.98
N GLU A 49 -10.46 -0.69 2.25
CA GLU A 49 -10.96 0.08 1.10
C GLU A 49 -11.32 -0.80 -0.10
N ALA A 50 -10.53 -1.85 -0.37
CA ALA A 50 -10.78 -2.74 -1.51
C ALA A 50 -12.03 -3.60 -1.33
N VAL A 51 -12.25 -4.18 -0.14
CA VAL A 51 -13.41 -5.06 0.13
C VAL A 51 -14.75 -4.33 0.14
N ARG A 52 -14.75 -3.00 0.24
CA ARG A 52 -15.98 -2.21 0.13
C ARG A 52 -16.59 -2.26 -1.26
N LEU A 53 -15.77 -2.49 -2.29
CA LEU A 53 -16.16 -2.38 -3.69
C LEU A 53 -15.92 -3.65 -4.50
N LEU A 54 -15.13 -4.59 -3.98
CA LEU A 54 -14.71 -5.80 -4.68
C LEU A 54 -15.00 -7.07 -3.86
N PRO A 55 -15.25 -8.21 -4.52
CA PRO A 55 -15.31 -9.49 -3.83
C PRO A 55 -13.95 -9.81 -3.17
N PRO A 56 -13.92 -10.63 -2.10
CA PRO A 56 -12.70 -10.85 -1.31
C PRO A 56 -11.49 -11.31 -2.12
N GLY A 57 -11.68 -12.15 -3.15
CA GLY A 57 -10.57 -12.60 -4.01
C GLY A 57 -9.89 -11.44 -4.75
N ASP A 58 -10.70 -10.58 -5.37
CA ASP A 58 -10.21 -9.40 -6.09
C ASP A 58 -9.62 -8.36 -5.16
N ALA A 59 -10.23 -8.15 -3.98
CA ALA A 59 -9.68 -7.27 -2.97
C ALA A 59 -8.28 -7.72 -2.50
N ARG A 60 -8.03 -9.04 -2.42
CA ARG A 60 -6.72 -9.57 -2.00
C ARG A 60 -5.70 -9.29 -3.08
N ALA A 61 -6.06 -9.55 -4.34
CA ALA A 61 -5.23 -9.27 -5.49
C ALA A 61 -4.86 -7.78 -5.55
N VAL A 62 -5.85 -6.88 -5.45
CA VAL A 62 -5.62 -5.43 -5.43
C VAL A 62 -4.68 -5.03 -4.29
N THR A 63 -4.92 -5.55 -3.08
CA THR A 63 -4.06 -5.25 -1.92
C THR A 63 -2.61 -5.64 -2.20
N ARG A 64 -2.36 -6.86 -2.70
CA ARG A 64 -1.00 -7.32 -3.02
C ARG A 64 -0.36 -6.44 -4.09
N SER A 65 -1.08 -6.16 -5.18
CA SER A 65 -0.54 -5.38 -6.30
C SER A 65 -0.27 -3.93 -5.90
N THR A 66 -1.08 -3.33 -5.02
CA THR A 66 -0.79 -2.01 -4.45
C THR A 66 0.57 -2.01 -3.75
N PHE A 67 0.87 -2.99 -2.91
CA PHE A 67 2.14 -3.02 -2.18
C PHE A 67 3.35 -3.33 -3.07
N VAL A 68 3.19 -4.19 -4.07
CA VAL A 68 4.23 -4.39 -5.09
C VAL A 68 4.50 -3.10 -5.86
N GLU A 69 3.46 -2.37 -6.25
CA GLU A 69 3.63 -1.08 -6.93
C GLU A 69 4.29 -0.02 -6.04
N ILE A 70 3.94 0.03 -4.75
CA ILE A 70 4.60 0.91 -3.77
C ILE A 70 6.11 0.64 -3.73
N TRP A 71 6.53 -0.63 -3.73
CA TRP A 71 7.95 -0.99 -3.75
C TRP A 71 8.67 -0.41 -4.97
N HIS A 72 8.07 -0.53 -6.16
CA HIS A 72 8.67 -0.04 -7.41
C HIS A 72 8.61 1.48 -7.55
N LEU A 73 7.56 2.12 -7.04
CA LEU A 73 7.35 3.56 -7.18
C LEU A 73 7.91 4.39 -6.01
N ALA A 74 8.43 3.76 -4.95
CA ALA A 74 8.92 4.46 -3.77
C ALA A 74 9.95 5.55 -4.09
N ARG A 75 10.91 5.27 -4.99
CA ARG A 75 11.90 6.25 -5.42
C ARG A 75 11.26 7.43 -6.15
N HIS A 76 10.41 7.13 -7.13
CA HIS A 76 9.70 8.16 -7.91
C HIS A 76 8.83 9.05 -7.02
N HIS A 77 8.15 8.50 -6.01
CA HIS A 77 7.33 9.30 -5.11
C HIS A 77 8.13 10.33 -4.31
N LEU A 78 9.37 10.02 -3.92
CA LEU A 78 10.24 10.96 -3.21
C LEU A 78 10.72 12.10 -4.11
N ASP A 79 10.90 11.84 -5.40
CA ASP A 79 11.33 12.83 -6.38
C ASP A 79 10.21 13.81 -6.78
N ASP A 80 8.95 13.42 -6.60
CA ASP A 80 7.77 14.11 -7.15
C ASP A 80 7.14 15.13 -6.16
N GLU A 81 7.70 15.30 -4.95
CA GLU A 81 7.16 16.13 -3.84
C GLU A 81 5.65 15.91 -3.55
N THR A 82 5.06 14.81 -4.03
CA THR A 82 3.61 14.64 -4.06
C THR A 82 3.06 14.09 -2.76
N GLY A 83 2.62 15.00 -1.88
CA GLY A 83 1.64 14.69 -0.83
C GLY A 83 2.04 13.62 0.20
N GLU A 84 1.15 13.39 1.16
CA GLU A 84 1.40 12.44 2.25
C GLU A 84 1.38 10.99 1.75
N VAL A 85 2.32 10.15 2.24
CA VAL A 85 2.44 8.72 1.89
C VAL A 85 1.10 7.99 1.97
N ARG A 86 0.26 8.26 2.99
CA ARG A 86 -1.07 7.63 3.11
C ARG A 86 -1.96 7.96 1.93
N GLY A 87 -2.00 9.23 1.54
CA GLY A 87 -2.80 9.71 0.41
C GLY A 87 -2.35 9.05 -0.89
N TRP A 88 -1.04 8.95 -1.10
CA TRP A 88 -0.45 8.28 -2.24
C TRP A 88 -0.81 6.78 -2.30
N VAL A 89 -0.69 6.04 -1.19
CA VAL A 89 -1.09 4.62 -1.10
C VAL A 89 -2.58 4.42 -1.38
N LEU A 90 -3.43 5.31 -0.86
CA LEU A 90 -4.87 5.26 -1.12
C LEU A 90 -5.22 5.61 -2.57
N ALA A 91 -4.48 6.53 -3.20
CA ALA A 91 -4.66 6.86 -4.61
C ALA A 91 -4.32 5.67 -5.53
N ILE A 92 -3.21 4.98 -5.27
CA ILE A 92 -2.86 3.72 -5.97
C ILE A 92 -3.98 2.68 -5.79
N THR A 93 -4.45 2.51 -4.55
CA THR A 93 -5.52 1.55 -4.24
C THR A 93 -6.81 1.88 -4.98
N ALA A 94 -7.25 3.14 -4.92
CA ALA A 94 -8.49 3.59 -5.56
C ALA A 94 -8.44 3.40 -7.09
N ARG A 95 -7.31 3.76 -7.72
CA ARG A 95 -7.08 3.52 -9.15
C ARG A 95 -7.22 2.04 -9.50
N ARG A 96 -6.59 1.15 -8.74
CA ARG A 96 -6.67 -0.30 -8.97
C ARG A 96 -8.06 -0.87 -8.76
N VAL A 97 -8.78 -0.41 -7.73
CA VAL A 97 -10.17 -0.80 -7.51
C VAL A 97 -11.03 -0.38 -8.70
N TYR A 98 -10.88 0.86 -9.17
CA TYR A 98 -11.58 1.37 -10.35
C TYR A 98 -11.27 0.56 -11.62
N ASP A 99 -9.99 0.25 -11.85
CA ASP A 99 -9.58 -0.58 -12.99
C ASP A 99 -10.21 -1.97 -12.90
N ARG A 100 -10.34 -2.53 -11.69
CA ARG A 100 -10.95 -3.84 -11.46
C ARG A 100 -12.46 -3.84 -11.70
N THR A 101 -13.18 -2.83 -11.24
CA THR A 101 -14.63 -2.72 -11.47
C THR A 101 -14.95 -2.50 -12.95
N ARG A 102 -14.14 -1.70 -13.66
CA ARG A 102 -14.29 -1.48 -15.10
C ARG A 102 -14.00 -2.72 -15.94
N SER A 103 -13.13 -3.61 -15.45
CA SER A 103 -12.68 -4.81 -16.18
C SER A 103 -13.63 -6.03 -16.10
N GLY A 104 -14.83 -5.88 -15.53
CA GLY A 104 -15.83 -6.93 -15.29
C GLY A 104 -16.34 -7.74 -16.49
N GLY A 105 -15.72 -7.63 -17.68
CA GLY A 105 -16.01 -8.41 -18.88
C GLY A 105 -14.79 -8.85 -19.71
N GLY A 106 -13.55 -8.56 -19.30
CA GLY A 106 -12.33 -8.98 -20.00
C GLY A 106 -11.79 -10.35 -19.54
N SER A 107 -11.01 -11.04 -20.38
CA SER A 107 -10.53 -12.43 -20.18
C SER A 107 -9.88 -12.69 -18.81
N SER A 108 -10.47 -13.60 -18.04
CA SER A 108 -10.04 -13.95 -16.68
C SER A 108 -8.62 -14.51 -16.59
N SER A 109 -8.16 -15.26 -17.60
CA SER A 109 -6.86 -15.94 -17.60
C SER A 109 -5.64 -15.00 -17.48
N HIS A 110 -5.69 -13.83 -18.11
CA HIS A 110 -4.59 -12.85 -18.02
C HIS A 110 -4.49 -12.24 -16.61
N ARG A 111 -5.61 -12.14 -15.89
CA ARG A 111 -5.65 -11.63 -14.52
C ARG A 111 -5.05 -12.62 -13.53
N ASP A 112 -5.36 -13.91 -13.69
CA ASP A 112 -4.86 -14.97 -12.82
C ASP A 112 -3.32 -15.04 -12.86
N GLY A 113 -2.73 -14.90 -14.05
CA GLY A 113 -1.26 -14.85 -14.22
C GLY A 113 -0.61 -13.64 -13.52
N HIS A 114 -1.20 -12.46 -13.67
CA HIS A 114 -0.69 -11.24 -13.02
C HIS A 114 -0.81 -11.31 -11.49
N ASP A 115 -1.92 -11.83 -10.96
CA ASP A 115 -2.11 -11.98 -9.51
C ASP A 115 -1.10 -12.96 -8.92
N HIS A 116 -0.86 -14.09 -9.59
CA HIS A 116 0.12 -15.07 -9.14
C HIS A 116 1.55 -14.50 -9.14
N HIS A 117 1.93 -13.76 -10.19
CA HIS A 117 3.22 -13.07 -10.24
C HIS A 117 3.37 -12.07 -9.09
N THR A 118 2.36 -11.21 -8.90
CA THR A 118 2.32 -10.23 -7.82
C THR A 118 2.44 -10.90 -6.46
N HIS A 119 1.71 -11.99 -6.24
CA HIS A 119 1.77 -12.73 -4.99
C HIS A 119 3.17 -13.25 -4.69
N ARG A 120 3.84 -13.85 -5.68
CA ARG A 120 5.22 -14.36 -5.51
C ARG A 120 6.20 -13.24 -5.21
N GLU A 121 6.08 -12.12 -5.89
CA GLU A 121 6.94 -10.97 -5.66
C GLU A 121 6.74 -10.40 -4.26
N LEU A 122 5.49 -10.21 -3.84
CA LEU A 122 5.17 -9.74 -2.49
C LEU A 122 5.75 -10.68 -1.43
N VAL A 123 5.61 -12.00 -1.61
CA VAL A 123 6.23 -13.00 -0.72
C VAL A 123 7.75 -12.83 -0.68
N GLY A 124 8.40 -12.58 -1.82
CA GLY A 124 9.84 -12.33 -1.88
C GLY A 124 10.28 -11.06 -1.15
N LEU A 125 9.50 -9.98 -1.25
CA LEU A 125 9.74 -8.71 -0.56
C LEU A 125 9.54 -8.83 0.94
N LEU A 126 8.52 -9.57 1.36
CA LEU A 126 8.27 -9.87 2.76
C LEU A 126 9.20 -10.97 3.29
N GLY A 127 9.92 -11.73 2.47
CA GLY A 127 10.88 -12.74 2.92
C GLY A 127 10.30 -13.93 3.72
N PRO A 128 11.12 -14.93 4.06
CA PRO A 128 10.68 -16.13 4.77
C PRO A 128 10.22 -15.80 6.19
N GLY A 129 9.03 -16.26 6.57
CA GLY A 129 8.41 -15.99 7.89
C GLY A 129 7.30 -14.94 7.89
N ALA A 130 7.01 -14.31 6.75
CA ALA A 130 5.77 -13.55 6.58
C ALA A 130 4.60 -14.53 6.40
N ASP A 131 3.93 -14.88 7.50
CA ASP A 131 2.71 -15.67 7.47
C ASP A 131 1.57 -14.84 6.86
N LEU A 132 1.47 -14.85 5.53
CA LEU A 132 0.36 -14.25 4.79
C LEU A 132 -0.95 -15.03 4.98
N SER A 133 -0.91 -16.17 5.68
CA SER A 133 -2.03 -17.09 5.88
C SER A 133 -2.89 -16.73 7.11
N ARG A 134 -2.41 -15.86 8.01
CA ARG A 134 -3.15 -15.39 9.21
C ARG A 134 -3.78 -13.99 9.09
N MET A 135 -3.73 -13.36 7.93
CA MET A 135 -4.19 -11.98 7.70
C MET A 135 -5.26 -11.91 6.61
#